data_AF-A0A5E7T1H9-F1
#
_entry.id   AF-A0A5E7T1H9-F1
#
_cell.length_a   1.000
_cell.length_b   1.000
_cell.length_c   1.000
_cell.angle_alpha   90.00
_cell.angle_beta   90.00
_cell.angle_gamma   90.00
#
_symmetry.space_group_name_H-M   'P 1'
#
loop_
_entity.id
_entity.type
_entity.pdbx_description
1 polymer ?
#
loop_
_entity_poly.entity_id
_entity_poly.type
_entity_poly.pdbx_seq_one_letter_code
_entity_poly.pdbx_strand_id
1 'polypeptide(L)'
;MIEVCARAEISRQAFHKFYSHLKPYLTGARNVDELLVGDQADASKTIIQCQKLVREAQAELRYVKENQQKEHQKLEGDLLTTLMNGDVLIHHSRELTNELKKKALHNEILKRNLLEKELELSENRGLSSVVKQQGKPESMIMKFQLDTRDAVARYSETQDLAGYYGDKTLAVSKLKEKLQKFLKKGAVKVVIFQNRFISSFDKFLEKNFHPADAVVVIDLPLASRSEIRDFVRGLVDARPLEIFVPYCDSEATIKAQRGFLYGQIPAPEFRSFDKEPLPSIQDGFDRVVVSKIAQGD
;
A
#
# COMPACT_ATOMS: atom_id res chain seq x y z
N MET A 1 32.02 -6.25 -69.98
CA MET A 1 32.45 -5.33 -71.07
C MET A 1 31.72 -3.99 -71.02
N ILE A 2 30.37 -3.96 -71.09
CA ILE A 2 29.59 -2.69 -71.10
C ILE A 2 29.75 -1.92 -69.78
N GLU A 3 29.64 -2.59 -68.63
CA GLU A 3 29.80 -1.93 -67.32
C GLU A 3 31.21 -1.41 -67.06
N VAL A 4 32.24 -2.07 -67.60
CA VAL A 4 33.64 -1.65 -67.42
C VAL A 4 33.96 -0.41 -68.26
N CYS A 5 33.44 -0.33 -69.49
CA CYS A 5 33.57 0.86 -70.33
C CYS A 5 32.80 2.06 -69.73
N ALA A 6 31.65 1.80 -69.11
CA ALA A 6 30.87 2.82 -68.41
C ALA A 6 31.58 3.35 -67.15
N ARG A 7 32.20 2.47 -66.36
CA ARG A 7 32.97 2.87 -65.16
C ARG A 7 34.28 3.59 -65.46
N ALA A 8 34.88 3.31 -66.61
CA ALA A 8 36.12 3.95 -67.04
C ALA A 8 35.88 5.21 -67.90
N GLU A 9 34.62 5.60 -68.14
CA GLU A 9 34.23 6.73 -68.99
C GLU A 9 34.79 6.68 -70.44
N ILE A 10 35.07 5.47 -70.95
CA ILE A 10 35.63 5.27 -72.29
C ILE A 10 34.54 4.78 -73.24
N SER A 11 34.43 5.42 -74.41
CA SER A 11 33.52 4.97 -75.48
C SER A 11 33.89 3.56 -75.95
N ARG A 12 32.87 2.72 -76.17
CA ARG A 12 33.02 1.33 -76.64
C ARG A 12 33.89 1.22 -77.90
N GLN A 13 33.83 2.21 -78.79
CA GLN A 13 34.64 2.26 -80.00
C GLN A 13 36.12 2.52 -79.70
N ALA A 14 36.42 3.41 -78.76
CA ALA A 14 37.78 3.70 -78.31
C ALA A 14 38.39 2.48 -77.60
N PHE A 15 37.62 1.79 -76.78
CA PHE A 15 38.05 0.54 -76.14
C PHE A 15 38.45 -0.53 -77.16
N HIS A 16 37.64 -0.72 -78.20
CA HIS A 16 37.94 -1.70 -79.24
C HIS A 16 39.17 -1.35 -80.09
N LYS A 17 39.49 -0.06 -80.26
CA LYS A 17 40.58 0.42 -81.12
C LYS A 17 41.93 0.48 -80.40
N PHE A 18 41.96 0.97 -79.16
CA PHE A 18 43.21 1.24 -78.43
C PHE A 18 43.55 0.16 -77.38
N TYR A 19 42.56 -0.58 -76.89
CA TYR A 19 42.70 -1.51 -75.77
C TYR A 19 42.32 -2.95 -76.14
N SER A 20 42.57 -3.33 -77.39
CA SER A 20 42.29 -4.68 -77.90
C SER A 20 43.01 -5.78 -77.11
N HIS A 21 44.19 -5.47 -76.54
CA HIS A 21 45.00 -6.37 -75.71
C HIS A 21 44.39 -6.67 -74.34
N LEU A 22 43.44 -5.85 -73.85
CA LEU A 22 42.77 -6.07 -72.55
C LEU A 22 41.50 -6.94 -72.66
N LYS A 23 41.05 -7.26 -73.89
CA LYS A 23 39.87 -8.09 -74.13
C LYS A 23 39.95 -9.49 -73.51
N PRO A 24 41.07 -10.24 -73.62
CA PRO A 24 41.17 -11.60 -73.08
C PRO A 24 41.01 -11.66 -71.55
N TYR A 25 41.42 -10.59 -70.84
CA TYR A 25 41.29 -10.47 -69.39
C TYR A 25 39.86 -10.17 -68.95
N LEU A 26 39.13 -9.35 -69.71
CA LEU A 26 37.72 -9.03 -69.43
C LEU A 26 36.74 -10.17 -69.74
N THR A 27 37.13 -11.09 -70.63
CA THR A 27 36.37 -12.31 -70.94
C THR A 27 36.75 -13.50 -70.06
N GLY A 28 37.70 -13.33 -69.13
CA GLY A 28 38.17 -14.40 -68.24
C GLY A 28 39.03 -15.48 -68.92
N ALA A 29 39.51 -15.23 -70.14
CA ALA A 29 40.34 -16.18 -70.89
C ALA A 29 41.83 -16.12 -70.48
N ARG A 30 42.25 -15.05 -69.79
CA ARG A 30 43.55 -14.92 -69.12
C ARG A 30 43.34 -14.37 -67.71
N ASN A 31 44.13 -14.87 -66.75
CA ASN A 31 44.08 -14.42 -65.37
C ASN A 31 44.66 -13.00 -65.25
N VAL A 32 43.99 -12.16 -64.47
CA VAL A 32 44.40 -10.77 -64.20
C VAL A 32 45.77 -10.72 -63.50
N ASP A 33 46.15 -11.80 -62.83
CA ASP A 33 47.45 -11.97 -62.16
C ASP A 33 48.64 -11.78 -63.11
N GLU A 34 48.52 -12.12 -64.40
CA GLU A 34 49.60 -11.94 -65.38
C GLU A 34 49.92 -10.46 -65.67
N LEU A 35 48.96 -9.55 -65.50
CA LEU A 35 49.18 -8.10 -65.66
C LEU A 35 49.94 -7.50 -64.47
N LEU A 36 49.90 -8.16 -63.31
CA LEU A 36 50.58 -7.71 -62.08
C LEU A 36 52.04 -8.19 -62.00
N VAL A 37 52.44 -9.17 -62.82
CA VAL A 37 53.79 -9.75 -62.81
C VAL A 37 54.85 -8.85 -63.47
N GLY A 38 54.43 -7.88 -64.30
CA GLY A 38 55.33 -6.92 -64.94
C GLY A 38 55.99 -5.92 -63.97
N ASP A 39 55.43 -5.75 -62.76
CA ASP A 39 55.88 -4.77 -61.76
C ASP A 39 56.11 -5.45 -60.40
N GLN A 40 57.16 -6.27 -60.31
CA GLN A 40 57.39 -7.17 -59.16
C GLN A 40 57.57 -6.45 -57.81
N ALA A 41 57.88 -5.15 -57.82
CA ALA A 41 58.00 -4.35 -56.61
C ALA A 41 56.64 -3.98 -55.98
N ASP A 42 55.55 -3.97 -56.77
CA ASP A 42 54.21 -3.60 -56.32
C ASP A 42 53.29 -4.82 -56.12
N ALA A 43 53.56 -5.95 -56.80
CA ALA A 43 52.89 -7.22 -56.53
C ALA A 43 53.14 -7.73 -55.09
N SER A 44 54.37 -7.60 -54.58
CA SER A 44 54.69 -8.00 -53.20
C SER A 44 53.97 -7.13 -52.15
N LYS A 45 53.86 -5.81 -52.40
CA LYS A 45 53.12 -4.88 -51.52
C LYS A 45 51.62 -5.15 -51.51
N THR A 46 51.03 -5.45 -52.67
CA THR A 46 49.60 -5.79 -52.78
C THR A 46 49.29 -7.12 -52.10
N ILE A 47 50.15 -8.14 -52.23
CA ILE A 47 50.00 -9.41 -51.49
C ILE A 47 50.04 -9.18 -49.98
N ILE A 48 50.97 -8.35 -49.49
CA ILE A 48 51.07 -8.01 -48.05
C ILE A 48 49.81 -7.26 -47.58
N GLN A 49 49.27 -6.34 -48.40
CA GLN A 49 48.01 -5.65 -48.09
C GLN A 49 46.83 -6.60 -48.05
N CYS A 50 46.70 -7.51 -49.02
CA CYS A 50 45.66 -8.54 -49.00
C CYS A 50 45.78 -9.46 -47.78
N GLN A 51 47.00 -9.86 -47.38
CA GLN A 51 47.22 -10.66 -46.18
C GLN A 51 46.86 -9.91 -44.89
N LYS A 52 47.10 -8.59 -44.82
CA LYS A 52 46.66 -7.76 -43.70
C LYS A 52 45.14 -7.69 -43.63
N LEU A 53 44.47 -7.40 -44.75
CA LEU A 53 43.01 -7.37 -44.82
C LEU A 53 42.38 -8.71 -44.45
N VAL A 54 42.96 -9.83 -44.89
CA VAL A 54 42.49 -11.17 -44.51
C VAL A 54 42.64 -11.41 -43.01
N ARG A 55 43.76 -10.98 -42.40
CA ARG A 55 43.95 -11.11 -40.94
C ARG A 55 43.00 -10.22 -40.15
N GLU A 56 42.78 -8.99 -40.61
CA GLU A 56 41.83 -8.06 -40.02
C GLU A 56 40.40 -8.62 -40.09
N ALA A 57 39.96 -9.07 -41.27
CA ALA A 57 38.66 -9.72 -41.44
C ALA A 57 38.51 -11.00 -40.60
N GLN A 58 39.58 -11.80 -40.45
CA GLN A 58 39.58 -12.96 -39.56
C GLN A 58 39.47 -12.57 -38.08
N ALA A 59 40.12 -11.48 -37.67
CA ALA A 59 40.02 -10.95 -36.31
C ALA A 59 38.62 -10.41 -36.02
N GLU A 60 38.04 -9.66 -36.96
CA GLU A 60 36.65 -9.18 -36.87
C GLU A 60 35.66 -10.34 -36.81
N LEU A 61 35.83 -11.37 -37.65
CA LEU A 61 34.97 -12.56 -37.60
C LEU A 61 35.07 -13.30 -36.26
N ARG A 62 36.27 -13.41 -35.68
CA ARG A 62 36.44 -14.03 -34.35
C ARG A 62 35.76 -13.19 -33.28
N TYR A 63 35.95 -11.87 -33.32
CA TYR A 63 35.32 -10.95 -32.38
C TYR A 63 33.78 -11.00 -32.46
N VAL A 64 33.22 -11.00 -33.66
CA VAL A 64 31.77 -11.11 -33.88
C VAL A 64 31.24 -12.45 -33.38
N LYS A 65 31.93 -13.56 -33.66
CA LYS A 65 31.53 -14.88 -33.17
C LYS A 65 31.56 -14.97 -31.64
N GLU A 66 32.60 -14.45 -31.00
CA GLU A 66 32.68 -14.43 -29.53
C GLU A 66 31.58 -13.58 -28.91
N ASN A 67 31.29 -12.40 -29.47
CA ASN A 67 30.20 -11.54 -29.00
C ASN A 67 28.84 -12.21 -29.21
N GLN A 68 28.60 -12.82 -30.36
CA GLN A 68 27.36 -13.53 -30.63
C GLN A 68 27.16 -14.69 -29.64
N GLN A 69 28.23 -15.43 -29.32
CA GLN A 69 28.16 -16.52 -28.35
C GLN A 69 27.87 -16.02 -26.93
N LYS A 70 28.44 -14.87 -26.52
CA LYS A 70 28.11 -14.23 -25.25
C LYS A 70 26.65 -13.77 -25.19
N GLU A 71 26.15 -13.15 -26.25
CA GLU A 71 24.75 -12.72 -26.34
C GLU A 71 23.79 -13.93 -26.30
N HIS A 72 24.13 -15.04 -26.96
CA HIS A 72 23.33 -16.27 -26.86
C HIS A 72 23.31 -16.84 -25.44
N GLN A 73 24.45 -16.92 -24.76
CA GLN A 73 24.50 -17.39 -23.37
C GLN A 73 23.71 -16.49 -22.42
N LYS A 74 23.77 -15.16 -22.64
CA LYS A 74 22.99 -14.20 -21.88
C LYS A 74 21.49 -14.38 -22.12
N LEU A 75 21.07 -14.53 -23.38
CA LEU A 75 19.68 -14.77 -23.74
C LEU A 75 19.14 -16.08 -23.13
N GLU A 76 19.93 -17.15 -23.15
CA GLU A 76 19.56 -18.42 -22.50
C GLU A 76 19.37 -18.26 -20.99
N GLY A 77 20.27 -17.52 -20.33
CA GLY A 77 20.16 -17.20 -18.90
C GLY A 77 18.92 -16.36 -18.60
N ASP A 78 18.66 -15.33 -19.40
CA ASP A 78 17.49 -14.45 -19.26
C ASP A 78 16.18 -15.22 -19.51
N LEU A 79 16.16 -16.14 -20.48
CA LEU A 79 15.00 -16.99 -20.75
C LEU A 79 14.75 -17.97 -19.60
N LEU A 80 15.79 -18.65 -19.12
CA LEU A 80 15.69 -19.59 -18.01
C LEU A 80 15.18 -18.91 -16.74
N THR A 81 15.74 -17.76 -16.40
CA THR A 81 15.30 -16.97 -15.23
C THR A 81 13.86 -16.49 -15.39
N THR A 82 13.46 -16.05 -16.58
CA THR A 82 12.07 -15.67 -16.86
C THR A 82 11.10 -16.83 -16.70
N LEU A 83 11.46 -18.02 -17.21
CA LEU A 83 10.65 -19.23 -17.06
C LEU A 83 10.53 -19.64 -15.59
N MET A 84 11.64 -19.65 -14.84
CA MET A 84 11.64 -19.96 -13.42
C MET A 84 10.79 -18.97 -12.61
N ASN A 85 10.89 -17.67 -12.91
CA ASN A 85 10.05 -16.66 -12.28
C ASN A 85 8.56 -16.88 -12.59
N GLY A 86 8.24 -17.29 -13.83
CA GLY A 86 6.89 -17.69 -14.22
C GLY A 86 6.37 -18.87 -13.38
N ASP A 87 7.18 -19.91 -13.20
CA ASP A 87 6.82 -21.08 -12.40
C ASP A 87 6.60 -20.74 -10.92
N VAL A 88 7.48 -19.91 -10.35
CA VAL A 88 7.36 -19.41 -8.96
C VAL A 88 6.05 -18.62 -8.79
N LEU A 89 5.71 -17.75 -9.74
CA LEU A 89 4.47 -16.97 -9.70
C LEU A 89 3.23 -17.86 -9.80
N ILE A 90 3.25 -18.87 -10.68
CA ILE A 90 2.16 -19.85 -10.80
C ILE A 90 2.00 -20.64 -9.51
N HIS A 91 3.11 -21.04 -8.89
CA HIS A 91 3.09 -21.74 -7.61
C HIS A 91 2.46 -20.89 -6.50
N HIS A 92 2.93 -19.65 -6.32
CA HIS A 92 2.37 -18.74 -5.32
C HIS A 92 0.91 -18.39 -5.59
N SER A 93 0.51 -18.24 -6.84
CA SER A 93 -0.89 -18.05 -7.20
C SER A 93 -1.75 -19.24 -6.75
N ARG A 94 -1.28 -20.48 -6.98
CA ARG A 94 -1.97 -21.68 -6.51
C ARG A 94 -2.06 -21.75 -4.99
N GLU A 95 -0.97 -21.46 -4.27
CA GLU A 95 -0.97 -21.39 -2.81
C GLU A 95 -2.00 -20.38 -2.30
N LEU A 96 -1.98 -19.16 -2.83
CA LEU A 96 -2.93 -18.10 -2.47
C LEU A 96 -4.38 -18.53 -2.73
N THR A 97 -4.66 -19.15 -3.89
CA THR A 97 -6.01 -19.65 -4.19
C THR A 97 -6.45 -20.74 -3.21
N ASN A 98 -5.53 -21.61 -2.78
CA ASN A 98 -5.83 -22.66 -1.80
C ASN A 98 -6.08 -22.07 -0.40
N GLU A 99 -5.30 -21.08 0.02
CA GLU A 99 -5.54 -20.36 1.27
C GLU A 99 -6.88 -19.62 1.25
N LEU A 100 -7.20 -18.92 0.16
CA LEU A 100 -8.49 -18.24 -0.01
C LEU A 100 -9.65 -19.23 0.05
N LYS A 101 -9.54 -20.41 -0.59
CA LYS A 101 -10.54 -21.48 -0.48
C LYS A 101 -10.71 -21.96 0.96
N LYS A 102 -9.62 -22.19 1.69
CA LYS A 102 -9.67 -22.57 3.11
C LYS A 102 -10.36 -21.50 3.96
N LYS A 103 -10.04 -20.23 3.75
CA LYS A 103 -10.68 -19.10 4.46
C LYS A 103 -12.16 -18.96 4.10
N ALA A 104 -12.53 -19.17 2.83
CA ALA A 104 -13.91 -19.16 2.39
C ALA A 104 -14.74 -20.26 3.09
N LEU A 105 -14.23 -21.49 3.11
CA LEU A 105 -14.88 -22.60 3.83
C LEU A 105 -15.01 -22.32 5.32
N HIS A 106 -13.96 -21.79 5.96
CA HIS A 106 -14.01 -21.42 7.37
C HIS A 106 -15.06 -20.33 7.64
N ASN A 107 -15.18 -19.33 6.76
CA ASN A 107 -16.20 -18.30 6.86
C ASN A 107 -17.61 -18.87 6.69
N GLU A 108 -17.82 -19.85 5.81
CA GLU A 108 -19.12 -20.53 5.71
C GLU A 108 -19.46 -21.32 6.97
N ILE A 109 -18.48 -22.01 7.57
CA ILE A 109 -18.66 -22.71 8.85
C ILE A 109 -19.03 -21.72 9.95
N LEU A 110 -18.30 -20.61 10.08
CA LEU A 110 -18.60 -19.57 11.06
C LEU A 110 -20.00 -18.97 10.87
N LYS A 111 -20.41 -18.73 9.62
CA LYS A 111 -21.77 -18.26 9.32
C LYS A 111 -22.83 -19.26 9.75
N ARG A 112 -22.62 -20.56 9.51
CA ARG A 112 -23.53 -21.60 10.01
C ARG A 112 -23.60 -21.60 11.53
N ASN A 113 -22.47 -21.56 12.21
CA ASN A 113 -22.42 -21.54 13.67
C ASN A 113 -23.10 -20.28 14.25
N LEU A 114 -22.94 -19.12 13.59
CA LEU A 114 -23.64 -17.90 13.97
C LEU A 114 -25.15 -18.06 13.82
N LEU A 115 -25.63 -18.58 12.69
CA LEU A 115 -27.06 -18.83 12.47
C LEU A 115 -27.63 -19.82 13.49
N GLU A 116 -26.90 -20.87 13.82
CA GLU A 116 -27.27 -21.84 14.85
C GLU A 116 -27.40 -21.16 16.22
N LYS A 117 -26.43 -20.32 16.61
CA LYS A 117 -26.49 -19.56 17.86
C LYS A 117 -27.56 -18.49 17.88
N GLU A 118 -27.82 -17.82 16.77
CA GLU A 118 -28.94 -16.89 16.64
C GLU A 118 -30.29 -17.62 16.82
N LEU A 119 -30.41 -18.83 16.27
CA LEU A 119 -31.59 -19.68 16.43
C LEU A 119 -31.74 -20.12 17.89
N GLU A 120 -30.69 -20.63 18.54
CA GLU A 120 -30.69 -20.97 19.98
C GLU A 120 -31.09 -19.76 20.86
N LEU A 121 -30.57 -18.57 20.54
CA LEU A 121 -30.93 -17.34 21.26
C LEU A 121 -32.38 -16.93 21.02
N SER A 122 -32.91 -17.16 19.81
CA SER A 122 -34.32 -16.88 19.50
C SER A 122 -35.25 -17.84 20.24
N GLU A 123 -34.91 -19.12 20.34
CA GLU A 123 -35.63 -20.13 21.12
C GLU A 123 -35.59 -19.81 22.62
N ASN A 124 -34.42 -19.44 23.15
CA ASN A 124 -34.28 -19.02 24.55
C ASN A 124 -35.01 -17.71 24.88
N ARG A 125 -35.10 -16.76 23.92
CA ARG A 125 -35.91 -15.54 24.08
C ARG A 125 -37.41 -15.84 24.07
N GLY A 126 -37.86 -16.90 23.37
CA GLY A 126 -39.23 -17.41 23.46
C GLY A 126 -39.60 -17.98 24.84
N LEU A 127 -38.61 -18.43 25.61
CA LEU A 127 -38.78 -18.98 26.97
C LEU A 127 -38.52 -17.97 28.11
N SER A 128 -37.88 -16.83 27.83
CA SER A 128 -37.37 -15.91 28.88
C SER A 128 -38.09 -14.56 28.96
N SER A 129 -39.30 -14.41 28.40
CA SER A 129 -40.05 -13.15 28.45
C SER A 129 -40.83 -12.93 29.76
N VAL A 130 -40.24 -13.21 30.93
CA VAL A 130 -40.76 -12.71 32.22
C VAL A 130 -39.61 -12.46 33.18
N VAL A 131 -38.86 -11.38 32.98
CA VAL A 131 -38.12 -10.75 34.09
C VAL A 131 -38.53 -9.28 34.15
N LYS A 132 -39.46 -9.01 35.07
CA LYS A 132 -39.86 -7.67 35.50
C LYS A 132 -38.63 -6.97 36.06
N GLN A 133 -38.22 -5.85 35.47
CA GLN A 133 -37.31 -4.92 36.12
C GLN A 133 -38.12 -4.06 37.09
N GLN A 134 -38.05 -4.43 38.37
CA GLN A 134 -38.38 -3.57 39.50
C GLN A 134 -37.17 -2.68 39.82
N GLY A 135 -37.46 -1.43 40.17
CA GLY A 135 -36.55 -0.54 40.91
C GLY A 135 -35.92 0.56 40.07
N LYS A 136 -36.49 1.77 40.12
CA LYS A 136 -35.82 3.03 39.76
C LYS A 136 -34.68 3.29 40.75
N PRO A 137 -33.44 3.54 40.30
CA PRO A 137 -32.55 4.49 40.94
C PRO A 137 -32.56 5.82 40.17
N GLU A 138 -32.29 6.90 40.88
CA GLU A 138 -32.27 8.25 40.34
C GLU A 138 -31.30 8.38 39.15
N SER A 139 -31.83 8.94 38.06
CA SER A 139 -31.16 9.24 36.81
C SER A 139 -29.99 10.21 36.97
N MET A 140 -28.78 9.81 36.59
CA MET A 140 -27.64 10.72 36.49
C MET A 140 -26.67 10.31 35.38
N ILE A 141 -26.93 10.77 34.14
CA ILE A 141 -25.94 10.71 33.05
C ILE A 141 -24.93 11.83 33.31
N MET A 142 -23.71 11.47 33.72
CA MET A 142 -22.63 12.45 33.92
C MET A 142 -21.71 12.47 32.70
N LYS A 143 -21.65 13.63 32.04
CA LYS A 143 -20.81 13.88 30.87
C LYS A 143 -19.45 14.42 31.31
N PHE A 144 -18.37 13.74 30.90
CA PHE A 144 -17.01 14.28 31.03
C PHE A 144 -16.44 14.55 29.63
N GLN A 145 -16.54 15.81 29.19
CA GLN A 145 -15.90 16.29 27.97
C GLN A 145 -14.50 16.81 28.27
N LEU A 146 -13.53 16.43 27.45
CA LEU A 146 -12.18 16.99 27.50
C LEU A 146 -12.20 18.35 26.80
N ASP A 147 -12.09 19.43 27.57
CA ASP A 147 -12.03 20.78 27.00
C ASP A 147 -10.64 21.01 26.38
N THR A 148 -10.55 20.82 25.07
CA THR A 148 -9.33 21.01 24.27
C THR A 148 -9.29 22.38 23.59
N ARG A 149 -10.30 23.24 23.83
CA ARG A 149 -10.43 24.55 23.16
C ARG A 149 -9.23 25.45 23.42
N ASP A 150 -8.72 25.47 24.65
CA ASP A 150 -7.56 26.28 25.02
C ASP A 150 -6.26 25.78 24.36
N ALA A 151 -6.11 24.46 24.22
CA ALA A 151 -4.96 23.85 23.54
C ALA A 151 -4.99 24.12 22.03
N VAL A 152 -6.19 24.09 21.43
CA VAL A 152 -6.41 24.42 20.02
C VAL A 152 -6.17 25.91 19.75
N ALA A 153 -6.61 26.81 20.65
CA ALA A 153 -6.34 28.24 20.55
C ALA A 153 -4.82 28.52 20.58
N ARG A 154 -4.08 27.92 21.52
CA ARG A 154 -2.61 28.04 21.59
C ARG A 154 -1.91 27.47 20.37
N TYR A 155 -2.39 26.34 19.83
CA TYR A 155 -1.85 25.77 18.61
C TYR A 155 -2.09 26.68 17.39
N SER A 156 -3.25 27.34 17.31
CA SER A 156 -3.54 28.26 16.21
C SER A 156 -2.60 29.47 16.19
N GLU A 157 -2.12 29.90 17.36
CA GLU A 157 -1.20 31.03 17.52
C GLU A 157 0.27 30.63 17.37
N THR A 158 0.67 29.46 17.89
CA THR A 158 2.08 29.06 17.98
C THR A 158 2.50 28.04 16.92
N GLN A 159 1.55 27.34 16.30
CA GLN A 159 1.77 26.19 15.40
C GLN A 159 2.69 25.09 15.96
N ASP A 160 2.96 25.09 17.27
CA ASP A 160 3.82 24.11 17.90
C ASP A 160 3.03 22.84 18.25
N LEU A 161 3.35 21.77 17.52
CA LEU A 161 2.75 20.45 17.73
C LEU A 161 3.17 19.83 19.07
N ALA A 162 4.41 20.09 19.54
CA ALA A 162 4.90 19.48 20.77
C ALA A 162 4.18 20.06 21.99
N GLY A 163 4.00 21.39 22.04
CA GLY A 163 3.18 22.06 23.05
C GLY A 163 1.73 21.58 23.06
N TYR A 164 1.13 21.38 21.88
CA TYR A 164 -0.25 20.88 21.76
C TYR A 164 -0.43 19.48 22.39
N TYR A 165 0.45 18.52 22.07
CA TYR A 165 0.39 17.19 22.68
C TYR A 165 0.67 17.23 24.19
N GLY A 166 1.57 18.12 24.65
CA GLY A 166 1.81 18.36 26.06
C GLY A 166 0.55 18.80 26.80
N ASP A 167 -0.11 19.85 26.32
CA ASP A 167 -1.35 20.37 26.91
C ASP A 167 -2.49 19.33 26.87
N LYS A 168 -2.57 18.54 25.80
CA LYS A 168 -3.53 17.44 25.68
C LYS A 168 -3.30 16.35 26.73
N THR A 169 -2.06 15.93 26.96
CA THR A 169 -1.75 14.93 28.01
C THR A 169 -2.06 15.44 29.42
N LEU A 170 -1.84 16.74 29.68
CA LEU A 170 -2.21 17.40 30.94
C LEU A 170 -3.72 17.49 31.14
N ALA A 171 -4.49 17.74 30.06
CA ALA A 171 -5.94 17.71 30.15
C ALA A 171 -6.44 16.30 30.47
N VAL A 172 -5.86 15.27 29.84
CA VAL A 172 -6.22 13.85 30.05
C VAL A 172 -5.89 13.41 31.48
N SER A 173 -4.76 13.82 32.05
CA SER A 173 -4.41 13.49 33.43
C SER A 173 -5.37 14.15 34.43
N LYS A 174 -5.76 15.41 34.22
CA LYS A 174 -6.79 16.09 35.03
C LYS A 174 -8.15 15.37 34.93
N LEU A 175 -8.51 14.89 33.74
CA LEU A 175 -9.74 14.13 33.53
C LEU A 175 -9.70 12.81 34.31
N LYS A 176 -8.56 12.10 34.24
CA LYS A 176 -8.32 10.86 34.97
C LYS A 176 -8.45 11.06 36.49
N GLU A 177 -7.87 12.13 37.04
CA GLU A 177 -8.00 12.45 38.46
C GLU A 177 -9.44 12.76 38.89
N LYS A 178 -10.19 13.52 38.07
CA LYS A 178 -11.61 13.77 38.32
C LYS A 178 -12.37 12.45 38.33
N LEU A 179 -12.19 11.61 37.31
CA LEU A 179 -12.84 10.31 37.19
C LEU A 179 -12.54 9.40 38.39
N GLN A 180 -11.28 9.31 38.83
CA GLN A 180 -10.92 8.53 40.01
C GLN A 180 -11.61 9.04 41.29
N LYS A 181 -11.72 10.37 41.48
CA LYS A 181 -12.46 10.93 42.62
C LYS A 181 -13.95 10.60 42.55
N PHE A 182 -14.52 10.46 41.35
CA PHE A 182 -15.92 10.08 41.16
C PHE A 182 -16.16 8.58 41.32
N LEU A 183 -15.27 7.73 40.80
CA LEU A 183 -15.34 6.28 40.95
C LEU A 183 -15.25 5.84 42.41
N LYS A 184 -14.48 6.56 43.24
CA LYS A 184 -14.45 6.36 44.69
C LYS A 184 -15.79 6.62 45.40
N LYS A 185 -16.73 7.32 44.76
CA LYS A 185 -18.04 7.66 45.35
C LYS A 185 -19.13 6.62 45.04
N GLY A 186 -18.87 5.63 44.18
CA GLY A 186 -19.81 4.55 43.88
C GLY A 186 -19.54 3.88 42.54
N ALA A 187 -19.99 2.63 42.40
CA ALA A 187 -19.86 1.83 41.19
C ALA A 187 -20.87 2.31 40.13
N VAL A 188 -20.40 3.07 39.16
CA VAL A 188 -21.19 3.54 38.01
C VAL A 188 -20.64 2.88 36.75
N LYS A 189 -21.52 2.49 35.83
CA LYS A 189 -21.13 1.99 34.51
C LYS A 189 -20.33 3.06 33.78
N VAL A 190 -19.13 2.73 33.30
CA VAL A 190 -18.26 3.67 32.58
C VAL A 190 -18.25 3.33 31.10
N VAL A 191 -18.60 4.32 30.29
CA VAL A 191 -18.57 4.25 28.84
C VAL A 191 -17.52 5.21 28.32
N ILE A 192 -16.54 4.69 27.60
CA ILE A 192 -15.54 5.47 26.89
C ILE A 192 -16.00 5.65 25.45
N PHE A 193 -16.19 6.89 25.03
CA PHE A 193 -16.41 7.26 23.65
C PHE A 193 -15.07 7.62 23.01
N GLN A 194 -14.61 6.81 22.05
CA GLN A 194 -13.39 7.12 21.32
C GLN A 194 -13.71 8.14 20.23
N ASN A 195 -13.34 9.40 20.45
CA ASN A 195 -13.70 10.48 19.54
C ASN A 195 -12.74 10.54 18.36
N ARG A 196 -13.13 9.89 17.26
CA ARG A 196 -12.42 9.93 15.96
C ARG A 196 -12.79 11.17 15.12
N PHE A 197 -13.47 12.16 15.70
CA PHE A 197 -13.96 13.37 15.04
C PHE A 197 -14.93 13.10 13.88
N ILE A 198 -15.77 12.07 14.03
CA ILE A 198 -16.75 11.65 13.02
C ILE A 198 -18.17 12.06 13.42
N SER A 199 -18.53 11.97 14.70
CA SER A 199 -19.84 12.36 15.22
C SER A 199 -19.71 13.29 16.43
N SER A 200 -20.69 14.18 16.62
CA SER A 200 -20.74 14.97 17.84
C SER A 200 -21.05 14.11 19.07
N PHE A 201 -20.36 14.41 20.18
CA PHE A 201 -20.54 13.69 21.44
C PHE A 201 -21.98 13.82 21.96
N ASP A 202 -22.62 14.98 21.78
CA ASP A 202 -23.98 15.20 22.28
C ASP A 202 -25.03 14.37 21.54
N LYS A 203 -24.93 14.23 20.21
CA LYS A 203 -25.83 13.36 19.44
C LYS A 203 -25.59 11.88 19.76
N PHE A 204 -24.33 11.51 20.01
CA PHE A 204 -23.99 10.15 20.44
C PHE A 204 -24.68 9.80 21.77
N LEU A 205 -24.73 10.74 22.71
CA LEU A 205 -25.39 10.55 24.00
C LEU A 205 -26.90 10.41 23.85
N GLU A 206 -27.54 11.25 23.05
CA GLU A 206 -28.99 11.21 22.81
C GLU A 206 -29.43 9.91 22.13
N LYS A 207 -28.60 9.35 21.24
CA LYS A 207 -28.93 8.15 20.46
C LYS A 207 -28.75 6.84 21.25
N ASN A 208 -27.76 6.76 22.13
CA ASN A 208 -27.36 5.50 22.76
C ASN A 208 -27.77 5.38 24.23
N PHE A 209 -28.01 6.50 24.93
CA PHE A 209 -28.32 6.47 26.36
C PHE A 209 -29.69 7.07 26.63
N HIS A 210 -30.52 6.31 27.34
CA HIS A 210 -31.78 6.83 27.86
C HIS A 210 -31.50 7.49 29.23
N PRO A 211 -32.25 8.55 29.60
CA PRO A 211 -32.07 9.26 30.86
C PRO A 211 -32.27 8.39 32.12
N ALA A 212 -32.69 7.13 31.97
CA ALA A 212 -32.86 6.18 33.07
C ALA A 212 -31.57 5.44 33.48
N ASP A 213 -30.49 5.51 32.69
CA ASP A 213 -29.26 4.76 32.98
C ASP A 213 -28.27 5.59 33.82
N ALA A 214 -27.75 5.00 34.91
CA ALA A 214 -26.65 5.56 35.69
C ALA A 214 -25.31 5.25 34.97
N VAL A 215 -24.92 6.12 34.04
CA VAL A 215 -23.73 5.93 33.19
C VAL A 215 -22.86 7.18 33.19
N VAL A 216 -21.56 6.96 33.37
CA VAL A 216 -20.53 7.98 33.14
C VAL A 216 -20.02 7.81 31.72
N VAL A 217 -20.24 8.81 30.87
CA VAL A 217 -19.71 8.80 29.50
C VAL A 217 -18.54 9.76 29.39
N ILE A 218 -17.41 9.22 28.93
CA ILE A 218 -16.13 9.92 28.81
C ILE A 218 -15.85 10.16 27.34
N ASP A 219 -15.65 11.43 26.96
CA ASP A 219 -15.13 11.79 25.64
C ASP A 219 -13.60 11.68 25.65
N LEU A 220 -13.05 10.70 24.92
CA LEU A 220 -11.62 10.45 24.87
C LEU A 220 -11.09 10.65 23.43
N PRO A 221 -10.56 11.84 23.11
CA PRO A 221 -9.92 12.10 21.83
C PRO A 221 -8.48 11.58 21.85
N LEU A 222 -8.28 10.28 22.11
CA LEU A 222 -6.96 9.63 22.02
C LEU A 222 -6.91 8.70 20.82
N ALA A 223 -5.90 8.90 19.98
CA ALA A 223 -5.63 8.03 18.84
C ALA A 223 -5.01 6.72 19.34
N SER A 224 -3.95 6.85 20.15
CA SER A 224 -3.04 5.76 20.54
C SER A 224 -3.69 4.68 21.40
N ARG A 225 -3.66 3.44 20.89
CA ARG A 225 -4.01 2.25 21.66
C ARG A 225 -3.21 2.12 22.97
N SER A 226 -1.92 2.48 22.98
CA SER A 226 -1.12 2.40 24.20
C SER A 226 -1.58 3.44 25.23
N GLU A 227 -1.91 4.65 24.79
CA GLU A 227 -2.42 5.70 25.67
C GLU A 227 -3.80 5.35 26.24
N ILE A 228 -4.68 4.78 25.41
CA ILE A 228 -6.00 4.30 25.84
C ILE A 228 -5.83 3.20 26.90
N ARG A 229 -4.93 2.23 26.67
CA ARG A 229 -4.66 1.16 27.63
C ARG A 229 -4.08 1.69 28.94
N ASP A 230 -3.19 2.67 28.89
CA ASP A 230 -2.60 3.28 30.08
C ASP A 230 -3.62 4.14 30.85
N PHE A 231 -4.58 4.73 30.14
CA PHE A 231 -5.74 5.39 30.72
C PHE A 231 -6.65 4.39 31.43
N VAL A 232 -7.03 3.31 30.76
CA VAL A 232 -7.90 2.23 31.29
C VAL A 232 -7.27 1.52 32.48
N ARG A 233 -5.96 1.24 32.45
CA ARG A 233 -5.24 0.64 33.59
C ARG A 233 -5.36 1.48 34.86
N GLY A 234 -5.55 2.79 34.74
CA GLY A 234 -5.78 3.68 35.87
C GLY A 234 -7.20 3.71 36.41
N LEU A 235 -8.15 3.00 35.78
CA LEU A 235 -9.57 2.95 36.11
C LEU A 235 -9.98 1.55 36.63
N VAL A 236 -9.18 0.98 37.53
CA VAL A 236 -9.35 -0.40 38.05
C VAL A 236 -10.73 -0.64 38.68
N ASP A 237 -11.34 0.40 39.25
CA ASP A 237 -12.62 0.33 39.96
C ASP A 237 -13.85 0.57 39.06
N ALA A 238 -13.65 0.89 37.78
CA ALA A 238 -14.71 1.22 36.83
C ALA A 238 -15.16 -0.01 36.05
N ARG A 239 -16.03 -0.84 36.62
CA ARG A 239 -16.67 -1.96 35.92
C ARG A 239 -18.20 -1.87 36.00
N PRO A 240 -18.94 -2.13 34.90
CA PRO A 240 -18.44 -2.55 33.59
C PRO A 240 -17.88 -1.40 32.73
N LEU A 241 -16.83 -1.69 31.97
CA LEU A 241 -16.17 -0.75 31.06
C LEU A 241 -16.52 -1.06 29.60
N GLU A 242 -17.27 -0.15 28.96
CA GLU A 242 -17.63 -0.27 27.55
C GLU A 242 -16.89 0.79 26.72
N ILE A 243 -16.41 0.42 25.53
CA ILE A 243 -15.88 1.37 24.55
C ILE A 243 -16.80 1.46 23.35
N PHE A 244 -17.16 2.69 22.99
CA PHE A 244 -17.93 3.01 21.79
C PHE A 244 -17.03 3.66 20.77
N VAL A 245 -17.00 3.09 19.58
CA VAL A 245 -16.17 3.56 18.48
C VAL A 245 -17.06 3.97 17.32
N PRO A 246 -17.09 5.26 16.97
CA PRO A 246 -17.78 5.77 15.81
C PRO A 246 -17.09 5.26 14.53
N TYR A 247 -17.86 4.66 13.62
CA TYR A 247 -17.36 4.17 12.33
C TYR A 247 -18.23 4.68 11.17
N CYS A 248 -17.58 5.06 10.07
CA CYS A 248 -18.24 5.46 8.83
C CYS A 248 -17.50 4.85 7.64
N ASP A 249 -18.25 4.35 6.66
CA ASP A 249 -17.69 3.67 5.48
C ASP A 249 -17.15 4.66 4.43
N SER A 250 -17.65 5.90 4.41
CA SER A 250 -17.34 6.88 3.36
C SER A 250 -16.27 7.87 3.80
N GLU A 251 -15.14 7.88 3.11
CA GLU A 251 -14.08 8.86 3.36
C GLU A 251 -14.52 10.30 3.08
N ALA A 252 -15.43 10.49 2.12
CA ALA A 252 -15.96 11.79 1.76
C ALA A 252 -16.77 12.40 2.91
N THR A 253 -17.59 11.58 3.59
CA THR A 253 -18.38 12.03 4.74
C THR A 253 -17.50 12.29 5.95
N ILE A 254 -16.46 11.47 6.17
CA ILE A 254 -15.46 11.69 7.23
C ILE A 254 -14.74 13.03 7.02
N LYS A 255 -14.26 13.31 5.80
CA LYS A 255 -13.58 14.58 5.48
C LYS A 255 -14.52 15.78 5.64
N ALA A 256 -15.76 15.66 5.19
CA ALA A 256 -16.77 16.71 5.35
C ALA A 256 -17.09 16.98 6.83
N GLN A 257 -17.39 15.95 7.62
CA GLN A 257 -17.70 16.09 9.05
C GLN A 257 -16.52 16.69 9.83
N ARG A 258 -15.29 16.26 9.55
CA ARG A 258 -14.08 16.86 10.14
C ARG A 258 -13.93 18.33 9.78
N GLY A 259 -14.20 18.70 8.53
CA GLY A 259 -14.15 20.09 8.07
C GLY A 259 -15.21 20.98 8.73
N PHE A 260 -16.45 20.49 8.86
CA PHE A 260 -17.56 21.27 9.41
C PHE A 260 -17.57 21.37 10.93
N LEU A 261 -17.27 20.28 11.64
CA LEU A 261 -17.39 20.21 13.10
C LEU A 261 -16.06 20.42 13.83
N TYR A 262 -14.95 20.07 13.20
CA TYR A 262 -13.64 19.96 13.84
C TYR A 262 -12.52 20.67 13.08
N GLY A 263 -12.84 21.66 12.24
CA GLY A 263 -11.90 22.33 11.35
C GLY A 263 -10.74 23.06 12.04
N GLN A 264 -10.81 23.27 13.36
CA GLN A 264 -9.74 23.89 14.16
C GLN A 264 -8.69 22.88 14.66
N ILE A 265 -8.93 21.58 14.50
CA ILE A 265 -8.03 20.53 14.99
C ILE A 265 -6.87 20.31 14.00
N PRO A 266 -5.63 20.10 14.48
CA PRO A 266 -4.48 19.89 13.60
C PRO A 266 -4.66 18.70 12.66
N ALA A 267 -4.38 18.89 11.36
CA ALA A 267 -4.33 17.82 10.37
C ALA A 267 -3.51 16.56 10.76
N PRO A 268 -2.35 16.65 11.45
CA PRO A 268 -1.62 15.46 11.87
C PRO A 268 -2.40 14.60 12.86
N GLU A 269 -3.32 15.17 13.64
CA GLU A 269 -4.12 14.41 14.59
C GLU A 269 -5.11 13.49 13.88
N PHE A 270 -5.81 13.99 12.85
CA PHE A 270 -6.69 13.16 12.01
C PHE A 270 -5.94 11.97 11.38
N ARG A 271 -4.70 12.20 10.93
CA ARG A 271 -3.86 11.14 10.35
C ARG A 271 -3.50 10.06 11.37
N SER A 272 -3.32 10.43 12.64
CA SER A 272 -3.06 9.46 13.71
C SER A 272 -4.28 8.57 13.94
N PHE A 273 -5.49 9.13 13.95
CA PHE A 273 -6.73 8.35 14.10
C PHE A 273 -7.02 7.42 12.91
N ASP A 274 -6.69 7.83 11.68
CA ASP A 274 -6.91 7.02 10.47
C ASP A 274 -5.95 5.82 10.40
N LYS A 275 -4.72 5.98 10.91
CA LYS A 275 -3.72 4.90 10.92
C LYS A 275 -3.99 3.85 11.99
N GLU A 276 -4.76 4.19 13.02
CA GLU A 276 -4.91 3.33 14.19
C GLU A 276 -6.08 2.34 14.10
N PRO A 277 -5.81 1.05 14.32
CA PRO A 277 -6.83 0.01 14.19
C PRO A 277 -7.83 0.07 15.35
N LEU A 278 -9.08 -0.32 15.08
CA LEU A 278 -10.19 -0.29 16.05
C LEU A 278 -9.86 -1.07 17.34
N PRO A 279 -10.21 -0.58 18.54
CA PRO A 279 -9.91 -1.24 19.80
C PRO A 279 -10.55 -2.64 19.90
N SER A 280 -9.90 -3.53 20.61
CA SER A 280 -10.30 -4.93 20.81
C SER A 280 -10.64 -5.21 22.28
N ILE A 281 -11.40 -6.27 22.54
CA ILE A 281 -11.67 -6.78 23.89
C ILE A 281 -10.35 -7.09 24.63
N GLN A 282 -9.31 -7.48 23.89
CA GLN A 282 -7.96 -7.74 24.44
C GLN A 282 -7.30 -6.51 25.07
N ASP A 283 -7.79 -5.30 24.79
CA ASP A 283 -7.28 -4.05 25.36
C ASP A 283 -7.80 -3.77 26.77
N GLY A 284 -8.61 -4.68 27.34
CA GLY A 284 -9.12 -4.61 28.72
C GLY A 284 -10.54 -4.06 28.85
N PHE A 285 -11.31 -4.06 27.76
CA PHE A 285 -12.71 -3.64 27.75
C PHE A 285 -13.65 -4.83 27.95
N ASP A 286 -14.71 -4.65 28.74
CA ASP A 286 -15.73 -5.67 28.93
C ASP A 286 -16.64 -5.77 27.69
N ARG A 287 -16.84 -4.66 26.97
CA ARG A 287 -17.62 -4.61 25.73
C ARG A 287 -17.07 -3.58 24.75
N VAL A 288 -16.92 -3.99 23.49
CA VAL A 288 -16.59 -3.09 22.37
C VAL A 288 -17.83 -2.94 21.50
N VAL A 289 -18.30 -1.71 21.31
CA VAL A 289 -19.45 -1.39 20.46
C VAL A 289 -18.99 -0.50 19.31
N VAL A 290 -19.10 -1.00 18.09
CA VAL A 290 -18.82 -0.21 16.88
C VAL A 290 -20.14 0.30 16.34
N SER A 291 -20.35 1.62 16.39
CA SER A 291 -21.58 2.25 15.94
C SER A 291 -21.38 2.87 14.57
N LYS A 292 -22.13 2.40 13.57
CA LYS A 292 -22.16 3.00 12.24
C LYS A 292 -22.88 4.34 12.28
N ILE A 293 -22.20 5.37 11.79
CA ILE A 293 -22.70 6.75 11.76
C ILE A 293 -23.14 7.12 10.35
N ALA A 294 -24.32 7.74 10.24
CA ALA A 294 -24.84 8.27 9.00
C ALA A 294 -24.32 9.70 8.77
N GLN A 295 -24.34 10.14 7.51
CA GLN A 295 -23.96 11.52 7.17
C GLN A 295 -24.89 12.52 7.88
N GLY A 296 -24.33 13.41 8.69
CA GLY A 296 -25.08 14.46 9.40
C GLY A 296 -25.35 14.21 10.88
N ASP A 297 -25.00 13.03 11.40
CA ASP A 297 -24.75 12.80 12.84
C ASP A 297 -23.42 13.49 13.21
#